data_AF-A0A448L5Y0-F1
#
_entry.id   AF-A0A448L5Y0-F1
#
_cell.length_a   1.000
_cell.length_b   1.000
_cell.length_c   1.000
_cell.angle_alpha   90.00
_cell.angle_beta   90.00
_cell.angle_gamma   90.00
#
_symmetry.space_group_name_H-M   'P 1'
#
loop_
_entity.id
_entity.type
_entity.pdbx_description
1 polymer ?
#
loop_
_entity_poly.entity_id
_entity_poly.type
_entity_poly.pdbx_seq_one_letter_code
_entity_poly.pdbx_strand_id
1 'polypeptide(L)'
;MKIYTKGGDKGMTSLLHGERVAKDDIRIETNGQLDELNALLGIVVALMKPNHPDALRLQNIQKLLMKIMGQIADNGQEHLREDASLSEMITSLEHFIDAETSRERFSFVVPGGSLLAAHLQYARAKARTCERRMWTLHRDYPLDETVMKLMNRLSDYLFVLALCV
;
A
#
# COMPACT_ATOMS: atom_id res chain seq x y z
N MET A 1 -12.68 10.02 24.18
CA MET A 1 -12.60 10.91 23.00
C MET A 1 -13.78 10.59 22.09
N LYS A 2 -14.56 11.59 21.64
CA LYS A 2 -15.63 11.33 20.65
C LYS A 2 -14.99 11.15 19.28
N ILE A 3 -15.34 10.08 18.57
CA ILE A 3 -14.79 9.80 17.23
C ILE A 3 -15.38 10.77 16.20
N TYR A 4 -16.68 11.10 16.29
CA TYR A 4 -17.30 12.09 15.40
C TYR A 4 -17.25 13.50 16.02
N THR A 5 -16.81 14.48 15.22
CA THR A 5 -16.70 15.90 15.63
C THR A 5 -17.59 16.84 14.83
N LYS A 6 -18.20 16.36 13.72
CA LYS A 6 -18.94 17.16 12.71
C LYS A 6 -18.11 18.21 11.97
N GLY A 7 -16.81 18.33 12.25
CA GLY A 7 -15.92 19.27 11.53
C GLY A 7 -15.79 18.96 10.04
N GLY A 8 -16.15 17.75 9.63
CA GLY A 8 -16.14 17.26 8.25
C GLY A 8 -17.41 17.49 7.44
N ASP A 9 -18.49 17.97 8.05
CA ASP A 9 -19.83 17.93 7.44
C ASP A 9 -19.97 18.87 6.24
N LYS A 10 -19.13 19.91 6.16
CA LYS A 10 -19.07 20.86 5.03
C LYS A 10 -18.03 20.49 3.97
N GLY A 11 -17.62 19.22 3.90
CA GLY A 11 -16.70 18.73 2.86
C GLY A 11 -15.23 19.06 3.08
N MET A 12 -14.84 19.50 4.29
CA MET A 12 -13.47 19.89 4.63
C MET A 12 -12.87 18.96 5.70
N THR A 13 -11.59 18.64 5.63
CA THR A 13 -10.87 17.83 6.63
C THR A 13 -9.58 18.52 7.06
N SER A 14 -8.91 17.99 8.08
CA SER A 14 -7.61 18.49 8.54
C SER A 14 -6.50 17.50 8.19
N LEU A 15 -5.38 18.03 7.72
CA LEU A 15 -4.10 17.33 7.66
C LEU A 15 -3.47 17.22 9.06
N LEU A 16 -2.29 16.57 9.16
CA LEU A 16 -1.66 16.25 10.45
C LEU A 16 -1.44 17.48 11.33
N HIS A 17 -0.95 18.58 10.75
CA HIS A 17 -0.72 19.86 11.46
C HIS A 17 -1.93 20.80 11.52
N GLY A 18 -3.13 20.29 11.21
CA GLY A 18 -4.37 21.06 11.32
C GLY A 18 -4.73 21.92 10.11
N GLU A 19 -3.89 21.97 9.06
CA GLU A 19 -4.24 22.60 7.77
C GLU A 19 -5.58 22.05 7.27
N ARG A 20 -6.52 22.96 6.97
CA ARG A 20 -7.86 22.60 6.51
C ARG A 20 -7.91 22.54 4.99
N VAL A 21 -8.24 21.37 4.47
CA VAL A 21 -8.29 21.09 3.03
C VAL A 21 -9.66 20.52 2.65
N ALA A 22 -10.03 20.60 1.38
CA ALA A 22 -11.21 19.91 0.89
C ALA A 22 -11.02 18.38 0.97
N LYS A 23 -12.10 17.62 1.14
CA LYS A 23 -12.02 16.14 1.24
C LYS A 23 -11.57 15.47 -0.05
N ASP A 24 -11.65 16.16 -1.18
CA ASP A 24 -11.17 15.74 -2.49
C ASP A 24 -9.75 16.28 -2.81
N ASP A 25 -9.06 16.89 -1.84
CA ASP A 25 -7.64 17.22 -1.93
C ASP A 25 -6.83 15.96 -2.27
N ILE A 26 -5.85 16.10 -3.18
CA ILE A 26 -5.06 14.98 -3.70
C ILE A 26 -4.32 14.20 -2.61
N ARG A 27 -3.93 14.84 -1.50
CA ARG A 27 -3.31 14.19 -0.33
C ARG A 27 -4.32 13.28 0.37
N ILE A 28 -5.56 13.77 0.55
CA ILE A 28 -6.66 13.02 1.17
C ILE A 28 -7.09 11.86 0.30
N GLU A 29 -7.28 12.09 -1.00
CA GLU A 29 -7.61 11.05 -1.97
C GLU A 29 -6.53 9.97 -2.00
N THR A 30 -5.25 10.35 -2.06
CA THR A 30 -4.15 9.38 -2.08
C THR A 30 -4.12 8.55 -0.79
N ASN A 31 -4.28 9.18 0.38
CA ASN A 31 -4.37 8.46 1.65
C ASN A 31 -5.59 7.54 1.72
N GLY A 32 -6.76 7.95 1.21
CA GLY A 32 -7.94 7.09 1.16
C GLY A 32 -7.70 5.83 0.31
N GLN A 33 -7.01 5.98 -0.83
CA GLN A 33 -6.66 4.85 -1.69
C GLN A 33 -5.67 3.90 -1.00
N LEU A 34 -4.66 4.44 -0.31
CA LEU A 34 -3.70 3.66 0.48
C LEU A 34 -4.36 2.95 1.67
N ASP A 35 -5.31 3.59 2.34
CA ASP A 35 -6.04 3.00 3.47
C ASP A 35 -6.93 1.84 3.01
N GLU A 36 -7.61 1.99 1.87
CA GLU A 36 -8.35 0.89 1.24
C GLU A 36 -7.43 -0.29 0.90
N LEU A 37 -6.24 -0.06 0.34
CA LEU A 37 -5.25 -1.12 0.12
C LEU A 37 -4.84 -1.77 1.45
N ASN A 38 -4.58 -0.96 2.47
CA ASN A 38 -4.16 -1.43 3.78
C ASN A 38 -5.22 -2.34 4.43
N ALA A 39 -6.50 -1.97 4.32
CA ALA A 39 -7.62 -2.79 4.77
C ALA A 39 -7.75 -4.10 3.98
N LEU A 40 -7.58 -4.04 2.66
CA LEU A 40 -7.54 -5.21 1.77
C LEU A 40 -6.44 -6.20 2.14
N LEU A 41 -5.24 -5.72 2.47
CA LEU A 41 -4.15 -6.57 2.97
C LEU A 41 -4.52 -7.23 4.31
N GLY A 42 -5.26 -6.54 5.17
CA GLY A 42 -5.80 -7.12 6.41
C GLY A 42 -6.74 -8.29 6.17
N ILE A 43 -7.61 -8.19 5.14
CA ILE A 43 -8.48 -9.29 4.71
C ILE A 43 -7.64 -10.47 4.21
N VAL A 44 -6.64 -10.21 3.37
CA VAL A 44 -5.72 -11.25 2.87
C VAL A 44 -5.04 -11.99 4.03
N VAL A 45 -4.48 -11.26 4.99
CA VAL A 45 -3.83 -11.84 6.17
C VAL A 45 -4.80 -12.70 6.98
N ALA A 46 -6.05 -12.25 7.15
CA ALA A 46 -7.07 -13.01 7.88
C ALA A 46 -7.49 -14.32 7.17
N LEU A 47 -7.34 -14.39 5.85
CA LEU A 47 -7.62 -15.60 5.06
C LEU A 47 -6.43 -16.59 5.00
N MET A 48 -5.22 -16.15 5.38
CA MET A 48 -4.04 -17.01 5.40
C MET A 48 -4.06 -18.01 6.57
N LYS A 49 -3.37 -19.13 6.39
CA LYS A 49 -3.18 -20.11 7.47
C LYS A 49 -2.38 -19.49 8.64
N PRO A 50 -2.62 -19.93 9.88
CA PRO A 50 -1.78 -19.54 11.02
C PRO A 50 -0.30 -19.80 10.72
N ASN A 51 0.57 -18.86 11.10
CA ASN A 51 2.02 -18.89 10.89
C ASN A 51 2.48 -18.92 9.43
N HIS A 52 1.64 -18.55 8.45
CA HIS A 52 2.09 -18.35 7.08
C HIS A 52 3.18 -17.25 7.05
N PRO A 53 4.37 -17.50 6.48
CA PRO A 53 5.47 -16.55 6.51
C PRO A 53 5.08 -15.19 5.91
N ASP A 54 4.31 -15.20 4.83
CA ASP A 54 3.85 -13.96 4.17
C ASP A 54 2.79 -13.19 4.94
N ALA A 55 2.13 -13.78 5.94
CA ALA A 55 1.21 -13.05 6.81
C ALA A 55 1.97 -11.98 7.61
N LEU A 56 3.13 -12.33 8.17
CA LEU A 56 3.98 -11.38 8.90
C LEU A 56 4.55 -10.31 7.96
N ARG A 57 4.97 -10.71 6.75
CA ARG A 57 5.47 -9.77 5.73
C ARG A 57 4.40 -8.75 5.35
N LEU A 58 3.18 -9.21 5.06
CA LEU A 58 2.04 -8.34 4.75
C LEU A 58 1.70 -7.40 5.91
N GLN A 59 1.72 -7.88 7.15
CA GLN A 59 1.52 -7.02 8.33
C GLN A 59 2.61 -5.94 8.46
N ASN A 60 3.86 -6.25 8.12
CA ASN A 60 4.93 -5.25 8.10
C ASN A 60 4.72 -4.23 6.96
N ILE A 61 4.24 -4.66 5.79
CA ILE A 61 3.81 -3.75 4.72
C ILE A 61 2.67 -2.85 5.20
N GLN A 62 1.66 -3.38 5.90
CA GLN A 62 0.57 -2.57 6.45
C GLN A 62 1.08 -1.44 7.36
N LYS A 63 2.06 -1.74 8.23
CA LYS A 63 2.72 -0.73 9.08
C LYS A 63 3.49 0.30 8.26
N LEU A 64 4.19 -0.11 7.20
CA LEU A 64 4.87 0.80 6.28
C LEU A 64 3.88 1.71 5.54
N LEU A 65 2.74 1.18 5.09
CA LEU A 65 1.67 1.98 4.47
C LEU A 65 1.12 3.02 5.44
N MET A 66 0.97 2.69 6.73
CA MET A 66 0.58 3.67 7.76
C MET A 66 1.60 4.80 7.91
N LYS A 67 2.91 4.49 7.90
CA LYS A 67 3.96 5.52 7.93
C LYS A 67 3.89 6.42 6.69
N ILE A 68 3.74 5.84 5.50
CA ILE A 68 3.64 6.58 4.24
C ILE A 68 2.41 7.51 4.24
N MET A 69 1.26 7.03 4.73
CA MET A 69 0.06 7.87 4.87
C MET A 69 0.27 9.03 5.85
N GLY A 70 1.02 8.80 6.94
CA GLY A 70 1.44 9.85 7.87
C GLY A 70 2.27 10.93 7.18
N GLN A 71 3.28 10.54 6.41
CA GLN A 71 4.10 11.46 5.62
C GLN A 71 3.27 12.30 4.64
N ILE A 72 2.32 11.68 3.93
CA ILE A 72 1.44 12.39 3.00
C ILE A 72 0.55 13.39 3.75
N ALA A 73 0.04 13.02 4.93
CA ALA A 73 -0.75 13.91 5.78
C ALA A 73 0.08 15.05 6.40
N ASP A 74 1.40 14.90 6.42
CA ASP A 74 2.37 15.86 6.94
C ASP A 74 2.91 16.85 5.88
N ASN A 75 2.31 16.88 4.68
CA ASN A 75 2.83 17.63 3.54
C ASN A 75 4.26 17.25 3.12
N GLY A 76 4.70 16.03 3.44
CA GLY A 76 6.04 15.56 3.13
C GLY A 76 7.17 16.26 3.90
N GLN A 77 6.86 16.97 5.00
CA GLN A 77 7.88 17.59 5.85
C GLN A 77 8.68 16.53 6.61
N GLU A 78 8.05 15.45 7.04
CA GLU A 78 8.73 14.26 7.53
C GLU A 78 9.31 13.46 6.36
N HIS A 79 10.64 13.43 6.28
CA HIS A 79 11.33 12.60 5.31
C HIS A 79 11.52 11.19 5.89
N LEU A 80 10.93 10.17 5.25
CA LEU A 80 11.34 8.76 5.42
C LEU A 80 12.72 8.46 4.82
N ARG A 81 13.47 9.50 4.40
CA ARG A 81 14.82 9.36 3.88
C ARG A 81 15.65 8.64 4.93
N GLU A 82 16.23 7.50 4.53
CA GLU A 82 17.04 6.61 5.37
C GLU A 82 16.27 5.66 6.30
N ASP A 83 14.96 5.42 6.12
CA ASP A 83 14.30 4.30 6.80
C ASP A 83 14.78 2.97 6.19
N ALA A 84 15.77 2.36 6.85
CA ALA A 84 16.33 1.05 6.48
C ALA A 84 15.24 -0.01 6.27
N SER A 85 14.10 0.09 6.99
CA SER A 85 13.00 -0.86 6.85
C SER A 85 12.31 -0.80 5.49
N LEU A 86 12.31 0.35 4.79
CA LEU A 86 11.78 0.46 3.42
C LEU A 86 12.66 -0.26 2.42
N SER A 87 13.97 0.04 2.43
CA SER A 87 14.94 -0.57 1.53
C SER A 87 15.04 -2.09 1.75
N GLU A 88 15.09 -2.51 3.01
CA GLU A 88 15.06 -3.94 3.38
C GLU A 88 13.77 -4.62 2.90
N MET A 89 12.61 -3.96 3.03
CA MET A 89 11.36 -4.50 2.52
C MET A 89 11.40 -4.68 1.01
N ILE A 90 11.85 -3.67 0.25
CA ILE A 90 11.97 -3.74 -1.22
C ILE A 90 12.82 -4.95 -1.63
N THR A 91 14.03 -5.05 -1.09
CA THR A 91 14.94 -6.19 -1.37
C THR A 91 14.28 -7.52 -1.00
N SER A 92 13.54 -7.55 0.10
CA SER A 92 12.84 -8.76 0.54
C SER A 92 11.69 -9.17 -0.37
N LEU A 93 10.99 -8.21 -1.00
CA LEU A 93 9.98 -8.48 -2.03
C LEU A 93 10.62 -8.96 -3.33
N GLU A 94 11.71 -8.33 -3.76
CA GLU A 94 12.47 -8.71 -4.95
C GLU A 94 13.00 -10.14 -4.84
N HIS A 95 13.62 -10.51 -3.70
CA HIS A 95 14.07 -11.88 -3.45
C HIS A 95 12.93 -12.90 -3.49
N PHE A 96 11.74 -12.57 -2.97
CA PHE A 96 10.58 -13.46 -3.04
C PHE A 96 10.12 -13.65 -4.48
N ILE A 97 10.01 -12.56 -5.25
CA ILE A 97 9.62 -12.59 -6.65
C ILE A 97 10.59 -13.46 -7.45
N ASP A 98 11.90 -13.25 -7.28
CA ASP A 98 12.94 -14.00 -7.99
C ASP A 98 12.91 -15.49 -7.66
N ALA A 99 12.72 -15.84 -6.38
CA ALA A 99 12.67 -17.23 -5.94
C ALA A 99 11.51 -17.99 -6.60
N GLU A 100 10.32 -17.41 -6.60
CA GLU A 100 9.10 -18.04 -7.10
C GLU A 100 8.96 -17.98 -8.64
N THR A 101 9.65 -17.05 -9.31
CA THR A 101 9.58 -16.90 -10.79
C THR A 101 10.73 -17.58 -11.54
N SER A 102 11.74 -18.12 -10.84
CA SER A 102 12.96 -18.70 -11.42
C SER A 102 12.77 -19.87 -12.40
N ARG A 103 11.56 -20.42 -12.54
CA ARG A 103 11.30 -21.67 -13.32
C ARG A 103 10.16 -21.61 -14.33
N GLU A 104 9.39 -20.52 -14.40
CA GLU A 104 8.20 -20.44 -15.25
C GLU A 104 8.20 -19.26 -16.24
N ARG A 105 7.57 -19.46 -17.40
CA ARG A 105 7.32 -18.39 -18.37
C ARG A 105 6.06 -17.63 -17.96
N PHE A 106 6.14 -16.30 -17.97
CA PHE A 106 5.00 -15.41 -17.76
C PHE A 106 3.81 -15.79 -18.66
N SER A 107 2.64 -15.95 -18.05
CA SER A 107 1.36 -16.11 -18.77
C SER A 107 0.29 -15.25 -18.10
N PHE A 108 -0.70 -14.81 -18.88
CA PHE A 108 -1.85 -14.10 -18.32
C PHE A 108 -2.72 -15.07 -17.54
N VAL A 109 -2.87 -14.83 -16.24
CA VAL A 109 -3.70 -15.65 -15.35
C VAL A 109 -5.00 -14.91 -15.06
N VAL A 110 -6.12 -15.62 -15.14
CA VAL A 110 -7.43 -15.10 -14.71
C VAL A 110 -7.42 -15.00 -13.18
N PRO A 111 -7.69 -13.82 -12.59
CA PRO A 111 -7.75 -13.65 -11.14
C PRO A 111 -8.77 -14.61 -10.50
N GLY A 112 -8.32 -15.49 -9.60
CA GLY A 112 -9.18 -16.48 -8.97
C GLY A 112 -8.42 -17.72 -8.53
N GLY A 113 -9.09 -18.87 -8.54
CA GLY A 113 -8.57 -20.15 -8.05
C GLY A 113 -9.03 -20.43 -6.62
N SER A 114 -8.55 -19.64 -5.66
CA SER A 114 -9.00 -19.67 -4.26
C SER A 114 -9.51 -18.29 -3.82
N LEU A 115 -10.24 -18.23 -2.70
CA LEU A 115 -10.70 -16.96 -2.13
C LEU A 115 -9.50 -16.07 -1.76
N LEU A 116 -8.42 -16.67 -1.26
CA LEU A 116 -7.18 -15.98 -0.92
C LEU A 116 -6.50 -15.43 -2.18
N ALA A 117 -6.33 -16.25 -3.23
CA ALA A 117 -5.76 -15.82 -4.50
C ALA A 117 -6.56 -14.67 -5.14
N ALA A 118 -7.90 -14.75 -5.11
CA ALA A 118 -8.77 -13.69 -5.61
C ALA A 118 -8.57 -12.36 -4.86
N HIS A 119 -8.47 -12.38 -3.53
CA HIS A 119 -8.21 -11.18 -2.73
C HIS A 119 -6.80 -10.63 -2.94
N LEU A 120 -5.79 -11.47 -3.12
CA LEU A 120 -4.43 -11.03 -3.47
C LEU A 120 -4.39 -10.33 -4.83
N GLN A 121 -5.09 -10.88 -5.83
CA GLN A 121 -5.20 -10.23 -7.15
C GLN A 121 -5.97 -8.92 -7.08
N TYR A 122 -6.98 -8.81 -6.21
CA TYR A 122 -7.67 -7.54 -5.97
C TYR A 122 -6.75 -6.52 -5.28
N ALA A 123 -6.03 -6.93 -4.23
CA ALA A 123 -5.05 -6.10 -3.57
C ALA A 123 -3.97 -5.61 -4.55
N ARG A 124 -3.50 -6.46 -5.47
CA ARG A 124 -2.60 -6.07 -6.56
C ARG A 124 -3.17 -4.96 -7.43
N ALA A 125 -4.40 -5.11 -7.90
CA ALA A 125 -5.06 -4.09 -8.72
C ALA A 125 -5.24 -2.76 -7.96
N LYS A 126 -5.53 -2.86 -6.66
CA LYS A 126 -5.62 -1.70 -5.77
C LYS A 126 -4.25 -1.03 -5.56
N ALA A 127 -3.18 -1.80 -5.33
CA ALA A 127 -1.82 -1.28 -5.20
C ALA A 127 -1.39 -0.48 -6.43
N ARG A 128 -1.70 -0.97 -7.64
CA ARG A 128 -1.47 -0.21 -8.89
C ARG A 128 -2.31 1.06 -8.98
N THR A 129 -3.48 1.09 -8.36
CA THR A 129 -4.32 2.30 -8.29
C THR A 129 -3.72 3.31 -7.31
N CYS A 130 -3.25 2.87 -6.16
CA CYS A 130 -2.47 3.67 -5.22
C CYS A 130 -1.24 4.26 -5.91
N GLU A 131 -0.47 3.45 -6.64
CA GLU A 131 0.72 3.88 -7.37
C GLU A 131 0.42 5.05 -8.33
N ARG A 132 -0.63 4.95 -9.16
CA ARG A 132 -1.02 6.04 -10.07
C ARG A 132 -1.44 7.31 -9.32
N ARG A 133 -2.10 7.17 -8.17
CA ARG A 133 -2.52 8.30 -7.33
C ARG A 133 -1.31 8.95 -6.66
N MET A 134 -0.37 8.17 -6.16
CA MET A 134 0.91 8.65 -5.63
C MET A 134 1.71 9.40 -6.71
N TRP A 135 1.74 8.94 -7.97
CA TRP A 135 2.38 9.69 -9.07
C TRP A 135 1.65 10.99 -9.41
N THR A 136 0.33 11.05 -9.22
CA THR A 136 -0.44 12.30 -9.39
C THR A 136 -0.06 13.27 -8.28
N LEU A 137 -0.09 12.80 -7.02
CA LEU A 137 0.32 13.56 -5.84
C LEU A 137 1.76 14.09 -5.94
N HIS A 138 2.68 13.24 -6.38
CA HIS A 138 4.12 13.53 -6.47
C HIS A 138 4.45 14.77 -7.31
N ARG A 139 3.57 15.17 -8.25
CA ARG A 139 3.77 16.36 -9.09
C ARG A 139 3.74 17.66 -8.28
N ASP A 140 2.87 17.71 -7.27
CA ASP A 140 2.66 18.89 -6.43
C ASP A 140 3.30 18.72 -5.05
N TYR A 141 3.36 17.48 -4.56
CA TYR A 141 3.91 17.09 -3.26
C TYR A 141 4.88 15.91 -3.43
N PRO A 142 6.16 16.17 -3.77
CA PRO A 142 7.12 15.12 -4.05
C PRO A 142 7.29 14.13 -2.89
N LEU A 143 7.12 12.86 -3.21
CA LEU A 143 7.38 11.73 -2.32
C LEU A 143 8.79 11.17 -2.54
N ASP A 144 9.32 10.49 -1.53
CA ASP A 144 10.58 9.76 -1.66
C ASP A 144 10.51 8.69 -2.77
N GLU A 145 11.54 8.62 -3.62
CA GLU A 145 11.58 7.62 -4.69
C GLU A 145 11.51 6.19 -4.17
N THR A 146 12.03 5.92 -2.98
CA THR A 146 12.01 4.61 -2.32
C THR A 146 10.57 4.19 -2.01
N VAL A 147 9.73 5.13 -1.58
CA VAL A 147 8.29 4.90 -1.37
C VAL A 147 7.59 4.56 -2.68
N MET A 148 7.93 5.26 -3.77
CA MET A 148 7.40 4.97 -5.10
C MET A 148 7.83 3.58 -5.60
N LYS A 149 9.11 3.22 -5.39
CA LYS A 149 9.68 1.90 -5.71
C LYS A 149 8.99 0.77 -4.93
N LEU A 150 8.75 0.97 -3.63
CA LEU A 150 8.03 0.00 -2.80
C LEU A 150 6.65 -0.30 -3.35
N MET A 151 5.85 0.72 -3.68
CA MET A 151 4.48 0.50 -4.16
C MET A 151 4.45 -0.29 -5.48
N ASN A 152 5.38 0.01 -6.37
CA ASN A 152 5.54 -0.72 -7.62
C ASN A 152 5.87 -2.20 -7.38
N ARG A 153 6.89 -2.49 -6.55
CA ARG A 153 7.31 -3.86 -6.19
C ARG A 153 6.27 -4.63 -5.41
N LEU A 154 5.49 -3.96 -4.57
CA LEU A 154 4.36 -4.55 -3.85
C LEU A 154 3.34 -5.15 -4.81
N SER A 155 3.07 -4.49 -5.95
CA SER A 155 2.11 -5.02 -6.91
C SER A 155 2.60 -6.30 -7.59
N ASP A 156 3.90 -6.40 -7.88
CA ASP A 156 4.50 -7.61 -8.45
C ASP A 156 4.54 -8.75 -7.42
N TYR A 157 4.92 -8.44 -6.18
CA TYR A 157 4.88 -9.41 -5.08
C TYR A 157 3.48 -9.98 -4.87
N LEU A 158 2.44 -9.14 -4.84
CA LEU A 158 1.06 -9.58 -4.67
C LEU A 158 0.58 -10.45 -5.85
N PHE A 159 1.09 -10.20 -7.07
CA PHE A 159 0.83 -11.06 -8.22
C PHE A 159 1.42 -12.45 -8.01
N VAL A 160 2.72 -12.51 -7.70
CA VAL A 160 3.45 -13.78 -7.53
C VAL A 160 2.88 -14.57 -6.38
N LEU A 161 2.65 -13.93 -5.22
CA LEU A 161 2.04 -14.58 -4.07
C LEU A 161 0.65 -15.17 -4.39
N ALA A 162 -0.14 -14.50 -5.23
CA ALA A 162 -1.44 -15.03 -5.66
C ALA A 162 -1.32 -16.30 -6.51
N LEU A 163 -0.19 -16.53 -7.18
CA LEU A 163 0.06 -17.75 -7.94
C LEU A 163 0.52 -18.91 -7.05
N CYS A 164 1.10 -18.60 -5.88
CA CYS A 164 1.64 -19.59 -4.95
C CYS A 164 0.59 -20.16 -3.96
N VAL A 165 -0.64 -19.63 -3.91
CA VAL A 165 -1.67 -19.97 -2.89
C VAL A 165 -2.88 -20.71 -3.42
#